data_AF-A0A506TVU8-F1
#
_entry.id   AF-A0A506TVU8-F1
#
_cell.length_a   1.000
_cell.length_b   1.000
_cell.length_c   1.000
_cell.angle_alpha   90.00
_cell.angle_beta   90.00
_cell.angle_gamma   90.00
#
_symmetry.space_group_name_H-M   'P 1'
#
loop_
_entity.id
_entity.type
_entity.pdbx_description
1 polymer ?
#
loop_
_entity_poly.entity_id
_entity_poly.type
_entity_poly.pdbx_seq_one_letter_code
_entity_poly.pdbx_strand_id
1 'polypeptide(L)'
;YGTGLDFSFLSADALAEAEAADGIARGRIVVVVALDAYNVIADYSNHCGVAKYWCVAASGTNVYSSIPVSMGSYAQESGTSMAAPNVSGAIAVLTEAYPTFTPAEIVEILFMTAEDLGATGVDDVYGWGMIRLDRALSVGPVGMPEDGVYTVGTDGSDTTWIVSFDSDASLVKAGDGTLAISSTASFDAGTTVSGGLLAVDGSLITPTLLIEQDGTLGGSGLITGNVDVAGTLSPGDSPGTLTVAGNVTLSSSATMVVDIDGTGTQNGAGNYDRLVLTGTGATFTANGTLSPTLRGISGAASNDFSPTPGELFTFVEAADGAVTGSFTGLTQPASGLADGTRLDVLYWPDALSLAATPETYADLSAFGLSLSGNETALGTAIDAARPAAGIRPVAAENDAFNVLYSASTDQLGAGLPSLTGQIHADMGTTAVRAVGRFADTIGQRQFGLSDGWLSVGGTPYGTGLAWASGTAASTQIGTAGGVEGYDARTNDGTFGIDWRFGRNAFGLAASYEYADVSSDTNGSGSINTYQGAVYGTFDMDVLALALRGGLSYGDLATSRVTSLGDYAARATASGHGMGGFIEASAFKAFEADSITLTPSATLGYR
;
A
#
# COMPACT_ATOMS: atom_id res chain seq x y z
N TYR A 1 42.39 0.46 -10.55
CA TYR A 1 41.02 0.98 -10.51
C TYR A 1 40.56 1.23 -11.94
N GLY A 2 39.99 0.32 -12.73
CA GLY A 2 39.52 -1.05 -12.56
C GLY A 2 38.52 -1.28 -13.70
N THR A 3 39.02 -1.70 -14.89
CA THR A 3 38.31 -2.67 -15.75
C THR A 3 38.18 -3.97 -14.94
N GLY A 4 37.80 -5.13 -15.48
CA GLY A 4 38.10 -6.40 -14.81
C GLY A 4 39.51 -6.42 -14.19
N LEU A 5 39.82 -7.41 -13.36
CA LEU A 5 41.24 -7.77 -13.27
C LEU A 5 41.64 -8.28 -14.65
N ASP A 6 42.01 -7.35 -15.51
CA ASP A 6 42.40 -7.56 -16.90
C ASP A 6 43.81 -8.08 -16.82
N PHE A 7 43.96 -9.38 -16.95
CA PHE A 7 45.26 -10.01 -16.98
C PHE A 7 45.76 -10.26 -18.40
N SER A 8 45.11 -9.72 -19.44
CA SER A 8 45.56 -9.85 -20.82
C SER A 8 46.98 -9.30 -21.01
N PHE A 9 47.34 -8.28 -20.25
CA PHE A 9 48.70 -7.71 -20.21
C PHE A 9 49.74 -8.59 -19.50
N LEU A 10 49.32 -9.65 -18.80
CA LEU A 10 50.19 -10.60 -18.10
C LEU A 10 50.47 -11.88 -18.93
N SER A 11 50.22 -11.85 -20.24
CA SER A 11 50.70 -12.90 -21.13
C SER A 11 52.23 -13.06 -21.04
N ALA A 12 52.74 -14.26 -21.30
CA ALA A 12 54.18 -14.53 -21.22
C ALA A 12 55.01 -13.59 -22.13
N ASP A 13 54.47 -13.22 -23.29
CA ASP A 13 55.12 -12.31 -24.24
C ASP A 13 55.08 -10.86 -23.76
N ALA A 14 53.93 -10.39 -23.26
CA ALA A 14 53.78 -9.03 -22.72
C ALA A 14 54.61 -8.82 -21.45
N LEU A 15 54.68 -9.84 -20.58
CA LEU A 15 55.52 -9.84 -19.40
C LEU A 15 57.00 -9.78 -19.77
N ALA A 16 57.44 -10.59 -20.74
CA ALA A 16 58.82 -10.58 -21.21
C ALA A 16 59.21 -9.22 -21.84
N GLU A 17 58.30 -8.59 -22.58
CA GLU A 17 58.50 -7.26 -23.15
C GLU A 17 58.60 -6.16 -22.08
N ALA A 18 57.71 -6.18 -21.09
CA ALA A 18 57.73 -5.25 -19.96
C ALA A 18 58.97 -5.41 -19.08
N GLU A 19 59.34 -6.66 -18.75
CA GLU A 19 60.56 -6.99 -18.00
C GLU A 19 61.83 -6.54 -18.75
N ALA A 20 61.85 -6.64 -20.08
CA ALA A 20 62.96 -6.17 -20.89
C ALA A 20 63.07 -4.63 -20.94
N ALA A 21 61.95 -3.92 -20.83
CA ALA A 21 61.89 -2.46 -20.92
C ALA A 21 62.42 -1.76 -19.65
N ASP A 22 62.17 -2.31 -18.46
CA ASP A 22 62.54 -1.66 -17.19
C ASP A 22 63.39 -2.53 -16.25
N GLY A 23 63.62 -3.80 -16.59
CA GLY A 23 64.43 -4.73 -15.79
C GLY A 23 63.74 -5.27 -14.54
N ILE A 24 62.44 -5.04 -14.35
CA ILE A 24 61.66 -5.48 -13.18
C ILE A 24 60.95 -6.79 -13.50
N ALA A 25 61.35 -7.87 -12.82
CA ALA A 25 60.75 -9.20 -12.94
C ALA A 25 59.38 -9.29 -12.22
N ARG A 26 58.34 -8.74 -12.85
CA ARG A 26 56.95 -8.71 -12.32
C ARG A 26 56.41 -10.13 -12.11
N GLY A 27 55.71 -10.36 -11.01
CA GLY A 27 55.09 -11.66 -10.70
C GLY A 27 56.05 -12.81 -10.34
N ARG A 28 57.37 -12.55 -10.27
CA ARG A 28 58.39 -13.58 -9.94
C ARG A 28 58.98 -13.43 -8.53
N ILE A 29 58.83 -12.26 -7.93
CA ILE A 29 59.37 -11.92 -6.60
C ILE A 29 58.29 -11.17 -5.83
N VAL A 30 57.97 -11.68 -4.64
CA VAL A 30 57.13 -10.99 -3.66
C VAL A 30 58.00 -10.64 -2.47
N VAL A 31 58.17 -9.36 -2.19
CA VAL A 31 58.85 -8.86 -1.00
C VAL A 31 57.84 -8.84 0.15
N VAL A 32 58.27 -9.27 1.33
CA VAL A 32 57.38 -9.41 2.49
C VAL A 32 57.94 -8.64 3.68
N VAL A 33 57.13 -7.76 4.24
CA VAL A 33 57.40 -7.08 5.52
C VAL A 33 56.54 -7.67 6.63
N ALA A 34 57.04 -7.62 7.87
CA ALA A 34 56.37 -8.22 9.02
C ALA A 34 55.54 -7.19 9.77
N LEU A 35 54.30 -7.59 10.09
CA LEU A 35 53.40 -6.85 10.98
C LEU A 35 53.44 -7.43 12.41
N ASP A 36 53.17 -6.57 13.37
CA ASP A 36 52.85 -6.95 14.74
C ASP A 36 51.36 -7.31 14.91
N ALA A 37 50.94 -7.58 16.16
CA ALA A 37 49.57 -7.95 16.47
C ALA A 37 48.55 -6.80 16.31
N TYR A 38 49.01 -5.58 16.05
CA TYR A 38 48.19 -4.39 15.86
C TYR A 38 48.19 -3.90 14.41
N ASN A 39 48.64 -4.73 13.47
CA ASN A 39 48.82 -4.39 12.05
C ASN A 39 49.77 -3.21 11.82
N VAL A 40 50.71 -2.98 12.74
CA VAL A 40 51.79 -1.99 12.59
C VAL A 40 53.04 -2.73 12.12
N ILE A 41 53.85 -2.08 11.28
CA ILE A 41 55.13 -2.65 10.86
C ILE A 41 55.98 -2.97 12.10
N ALA A 42 56.45 -4.22 12.21
CA ALA A 42 57.20 -4.66 13.36
C ALA A 42 58.55 -3.91 13.45
N ASP A 43 59.02 -3.65 14.67
CA ASP A 43 60.23 -2.87 14.93
C ASP A 43 61.50 -3.45 14.31
N TYR A 44 61.53 -4.78 14.12
CA TYR A 44 62.60 -5.52 13.45
C TYR A 44 62.44 -5.60 11.92
N SER A 45 61.29 -5.20 11.36
CA SER A 45 61.03 -5.28 9.93
C SER A 45 61.59 -4.06 9.21
N ASN A 46 62.25 -4.28 8.07
CA ASN A 46 62.51 -3.19 7.13
C ASN A 46 61.20 -2.77 6.46
N HIS A 47 61.18 -1.52 5.98
CA HIS A 47 60.10 -0.98 5.16
C HIS A 47 60.24 -1.44 3.69
N CYS A 48 59.15 -1.47 2.94
CA CYS A 48 59.14 -1.88 1.53
C CYS A 48 60.06 -1.03 0.63
N GLY A 49 60.17 0.27 0.89
CA GLY A 49 61.07 1.20 0.20
C GLY A 49 60.98 1.13 -1.32
N VAL A 50 62.13 0.96 -1.98
CA VAL A 50 62.21 0.84 -3.45
C VAL A 50 61.44 -0.35 -4.02
N ALA A 51 61.09 -1.33 -3.18
CA ALA A 51 60.35 -2.53 -3.56
C ALA A 51 58.83 -2.41 -3.41
N LYS A 52 58.31 -1.22 -3.05
CA LYS A 52 56.89 -1.02 -2.74
C LYS A 52 55.90 -1.62 -3.74
N TYR A 53 56.20 -1.56 -5.04
CA TYR A 53 55.32 -2.09 -6.09
C TYR A 53 55.29 -3.61 -6.21
N TRP A 54 56.13 -4.33 -5.47
CA TRP A 54 56.13 -5.80 -5.38
C TRP A 54 56.29 -6.27 -3.93
N CYS A 55 55.83 -5.45 -2.98
CA CYS A 55 55.92 -5.69 -1.55
C CYS A 55 54.54 -5.76 -0.91
N VAL A 56 54.34 -6.72 -0.02
CA VAL A 56 53.15 -6.85 0.82
C VAL A 56 53.54 -7.04 2.28
N ALA A 57 52.60 -6.72 3.17
CA ALA A 57 52.73 -6.94 4.60
C ALA A 57 51.98 -8.20 5.02
N ALA A 58 52.51 -8.94 6.00
CA ALA A 58 51.83 -10.07 6.61
C ALA A 58 52.22 -10.21 8.08
N SER A 59 51.40 -10.93 8.85
CA SER A 59 51.70 -11.19 10.27
C SER A 59 53.04 -11.92 10.41
N GLY A 60 53.97 -11.33 11.17
CA GLY A 60 55.29 -11.89 11.41
C GLY A 60 55.69 -11.97 12.87
N THR A 61 54.90 -11.41 13.79
CA THR A 61 55.23 -11.33 15.22
C THR A 61 54.42 -12.33 16.04
N ASN A 62 55.09 -13.10 16.90
CA ASN A 62 54.48 -14.17 17.70
C ASN A 62 53.65 -15.15 16.85
N VAL A 63 54.23 -15.62 15.76
CA VAL A 63 53.63 -16.61 14.86
C VAL A 63 54.01 -18.02 15.32
N TYR A 64 53.00 -18.85 15.54
CA TYR A 64 53.21 -20.20 16.04
C TYR A 64 53.82 -21.07 14.94
N SER A 65 55.09 -21.42 15.12
CA SER A 65 55.93 -21.99 14.07
C SER A 65 56.53 -23.32 14.51
N SER A 66 56.80 -24.19 13.54
CA SER A 66 57.52 -25.43 13.81
C SER A 66 58.99 -25.14 14.11
N ILE A 67 59.49 -25.67 15.22
CA ILE A 67 60.90 -25.63 15.61
C ILE A 67 61.42 -27.07 15.75
N PRO A 68 62.74 -27.32 15.80
CA PRO A 68 63.28 -28.67 15.96
C PRO A 68 62.63 -29.42 17.11
N VAL A 69 62.34 -30.71 16.93
CA VAL A 69 61.67 -31.57 17.92
C VAL A 69 62.41 -31.55 19.27
N SER A 70 63.75 -31.47 19.23
CA SER A 70 64.60 -31.34 20.41
C SER A 70 64.37 -30.05 21.21
N MET A 71 63.69 -29.06 20.64
CA MET A 71 63.38 -27.76 21.24
C MET A 71 61.89 -27.60 21.57
N GLY A 72 61.06 -28.65 21.38
CA GLY A 72 59.64 -28.63 21.74
C GLY A 72 58.66 -28.67 20.56
N SER A 73 59.15 -28.91 19.34
CA SER A 73 58.39 -29.06 18.08
C SER A 73 57.67 -27.79 17.59
N TYR A 74 57.11 -26.96 18.47
CA TYR A 74 56.47 -25.70 18.12
C TYR A 74 56.76 -24.62 19.17
N ALA A 75 56.98 -23.40 18.71
CA ALA A 75 57.12 -22.21 19.55
C ALA A 75 56.60 -20.97 18.82
N GLN A 76 56.36 -19.91 19.58
CA GLN A 76 56.08 -18.59 19.01
C GLN A 76 57.38 -17.97 18.52
N GLU A 77 57.48 -17.72 17.22
CA GLU A 77 58.64 -17.09 16.60
C GLU A 77 58.24 -15.74 16.01
N SER A 78 59.21 -14.85 15.84
CA SER A 78 58.99 -13.54 15.22
C SER A 78 60.02 -13.26 14.14
N GLY A 79 59.57 -12.70 13.02
CA GLY A 79 60.45 -12.32 11.93
C GLY A 79 59.71 -12.12 10.62
N THR A 80 60.36 -11.42 9.68
CA THR A 80 59.93 -11.46 8.27
C THR A 80 59.99 -12.89 7.72
N SER A 81 60.84 -13.74 8.29
CA SER A 81 60.85 -15.20 8.05
C SER A 81 59.55 -15.91 8.46
N MET A 82 58.75 -15.34 9.36
CA MET A 82 57.43 -15.86 9.75
C MET A 82 56.31 -15.23 8.90
N ALA A 83 56.49 -13.99 8.44
CA ALA A 83 55.59 -13.35 7.50
C ALA A 83 55.65 -13.97 6.08
N ALA A 84 56.84 -14.33 5.60
CA ALA A 84 57.05 -14.93 4.28
C ALA A 84 56.27 -16.25 4.04
N PRO A 85 56.24 -17.23 4.96
CA PRO A 85 55.41 -18.43 4.78
C PRO A 85 53.90 -18.15 4.85
N ASN A 86 53.45 -17.09 5.55
CA ASN A 86 52.04 -16.66 5.49
C ASN A 86 51.66 -16.20 4.07
N VAL A 87 52.50 -15.37 3.44
CA VAL A 87 52.33 -14.95 2.03
C VAL A 87 52.41 -16.15 1.08
N SER A 88 53.38 -17.04 1.28
CA SER A 88 53.55 -18.23 0.44
C SER A 88 52.35 -19.19 0.54
N GLY A 89 51.79 -19.35 1.74
CA GLY A 89 50.57 -20.12 1.98
C GLY A 89 49.35 -19.51 1.27
N ALA A 90 49.20 -18.18 1.33
CA ALA A 90 48.14 -17.48 0.59
C ALA A 90 48.26 -17.71 -0.92
N ILE A 91 49.47 -17.56 -1.50
CA ILE A 91 49.73 -17.84 -2.92
C ILE A 91 49.39 -19.29 -3.28
N ALA A 92 49.74 -20.25 -2.42
CA ALA A 92 49.42 -21.67 -2.66
C ALA A 92 47.91 -21.91 -2.72
N VAL A 93 47.14 -21.32 -1.80
CA VAL A 93 45.67 -21.40 -1.80
C VAL A 93 45.09 -20.73 -3.05
N LEU A 94 45.61 -19.57 -3.46
CA LEU A 94 45.17 -18.91 -4.70
C LEU A 94 45.53 -19.73 -5.94
N THR A 95 46.67 -20.41 -5.96
CA THR A 95 47.05 -21.30 -7.06
C THR A 95 46.12 -22.51 -7.15
N GLU A 96 45.65 -23.02 -6.02
CA GLU A 96 44.64 -24.09 -5.97
C GLU A 96 43.26 -23.59 -6.42
N ALA A 97 42.86 -22.40 -5.97
CA ALA A 97 41.58 -21.78 -6.32
C ALA A 97 41.51 -21.35 -7.81
N TYR A 98 42.64 -20.95 -8.38
CA TYR A 98 42.76 -20.46 -9.75
C TYR A 98 43.81 -21.25 -10.55
N PRO A 99 43.58 -22.55 -10.82
CA PRO A 99 44.58 -23.45 -11.39
C PRO A 99 44.96 -23.12 -12.85
N THR A 100 44.18 -22.26 -13.52
CA THR A 100 44.43 -21.82 -14.90
C THR A 100 45.24 -20.53 -14.96
N PHE A 101 45.48 -19.85 -13.84
CA PHE A 101 46.20 -18.58 -13.83
C PHE A 101 47.72 -18.77 -13.81
N THR A 102 48.42 -17.85 -14.45
CA THR A 102 49.86 -17.73 -14.38
C THR A 102 50.29 -17.25 -13.00
N PRO A 103 51.53 -17.54 -12.57
CA PRO A 103 52.05 -17.03 -11.30
C PRO A 103 51.97 -15.50 -11.15
N ALA A 104 52.09 -14.76 -12.26
CA ALA A 104 51.99 -13.30 -12.24
C ALA A 104 50.57 -12.83 -11.91
N GLU A 105 49.56 -13.48 -12.50
CA GLU A 105 48.15 -13.21 -12.21
C GLU A 105 47.80 -13.51 -10.75
N ILE A 106 48.30 -14.63 -10.20
CA ILE A 106 48.12 -14.98 -8.79
C ILE A 106 48.71 -13.92 -7.85
N VAL A 107 49.92 -13.45 -8.15
CA VAL A 107 50.59 -12.40 -7.34
C VAL A 107 49.86 -11.06 -7.46
N GLU A 108 49.36 -10.73 -8.64
CA GLU A 108 48.61 -9.49 -8.86
C GLU A 108 47.28 -9.50 -8.09
N ILE A 109 46.54 -10.62 -8.10
CA ILE A 109 45.35 -10.83 -7.24
C ILE A 109 45.71 -10.58 -5.78
N LEU A 110 46.79 -11.19 -5.29
CA LEU A 110 47.26 -11.04 -3.91
C LEU A 110 47.56 -9.56 -3.56
N PHE A 111 48.12 -8.80 -4.50
CA PHE A 111 48.49 -7.41 -4.30
C PHE A 111 47.30 -6.48 -4.33
N MET A 112 46.44 -6.57 -5.35
CA MET A 112 45.30 -5.68 -5.51
C MET A 112 44.22 -5.87 -4.44
N THR A 113 44.20 -7.03 -3.78
CA THR A 113 43.25 -7.35 -2.71
C THR A 113 43.79 -7.08 -1.31
N ALA A 114 45.06 -6.71 -1.20
CA ALA A 114 45.67 -6.36 0.08
C ALA A 114 44.92 -5.19 0.75
N GLU A 115 44.84 -5.23 2.07
CA GLU A 115 44.33 -4.14 2.88
C GLU A 115 45.38 -3.06 2.99
N ASP A 116 45.10 -1.91 2.37
CA ASP A 116 45.96 -0.75 2.40
C ASP A 116 46.22 -0.29 3.85
N LEU A 117 47.49 -0.13 4.20
CA LEU A 117 47.96 0.28 5.52
C LEU A 117 48.88 1.48 5.34
N GLY A 118 48.75 2.49 6.20
CA GLY A 118 49.61 3.66 6.15
C GLY A 118 49.06 4.76 5.24
N ALA A 119 49.86 5.21 4.27
CA ALA A 119 49.45 6.26 3.34
C ALA A 119 48.61 5.65 2.22
N THR A 120 47.56 6.34 1.77
CA THR A 120 46.65 5.79 0.75
C THR A 120 47.38 5.37 -0.53
N GLY A 121 47.16 4.12 -0.95
CA GLY A 121 47.75 3.49 -2.13
C GLY A 121 49.11 2.85 -1.84
N VAL A 122 49.80 2.40 -2.89
CA VAL A 122 51.09 1.69 -2.73
C VAL A 122 52.15 2.62 -2.11
N ASP A 123 52.60 2.31 -0.90
CA ASP A 123 53.50 3.17 -0.12
C ASP A 123 54.87 2.54 0.21
N ASP A 124 55.82 3.37 0.62
CA ASP A 124 57.20 2.95 0.89
C ASP A 124 57.33 2.16 2.21
N VAL A 125 56.28 2.05 3.04
CA VAL A 125 56.28 1.37 4.33
C VAL A 125 55.71 -0.04 4.21
N TYR A 126 54.46 -0.14 3.77
CA TYR A 126 53.66 -1.37 3.69
C TYR A 126 53.52 -1.91 2.26
N GLY A 127 53.99 -1.19 1.24
CA GLY A 127 53.85 -1.61 -0.15
C GLY A 127 52.38 -1.58 -0.55
N TRP A 128 51.86 -2.71 -1.03
CA TRP A 128 50.43 -2.88 -1.32
C TRP A 128 49.55 -3.04 -0.08
N GLY A 129 50.14 -3.20 1.11
CA GLY A 129 49.40 -3.38 2.36
C GLY A 129 49.37 -4.82 2.84
N MET A 130 48.50 -5.11 3.81
CA MET A 130 48.38 -6.43 4.45
C MET A 130 47.65 -7.42 3.55
N ILE A 131 48.22 -8.61 3.32
CA ILE A 131 47.55 -9.65 2.54
C ILE A 131 46.18 -10.02 3.13
N ARG A 132 45.18 -10.22 2.27
CA ARG A 132 43.82 -10.60 2.64
C ARG A 132 43.36 -11.76 1.77
N LEU A 133 43.64 -12.99 2.20
CA LEU A 133 43.30 -14.19 1.44
C LEU A 133 41.78 -14.34 1.25
N ASP A 134 41.00 -13.91 2.23
CA ASP A 134 39.54 -13.83 2.16
C ASP A 134 39.06 -12.90 1.03
N ARG A 135 39.75 -11.78 0.80
CA ARG A 135 39.48 -10.87 -0.31
C ARG A 135 40.00 -11.42 -1.64
N ALA A 136 41.19 -12.01 -1.62
CA ALA A 136 41.85 -12.57 -2.79
C ALA A 136 41.09 -13.76 -3.40
N LEU A 137 40.33 -14.50 -2.59
CA LEU A 137 39.43 -15.57 -3.03
C LEU A 137 38.05 -15.08 -3.47
N SER A 138 37.72 -13.83 -3.14
CA SER A 138 36.44 -13.17 -3.47
C SER A 138 36.63 -12.06 -4.50
N VAL A 139 37.76 -12.08 -5.23
CA VAL A 139 37.95 -11.16 -6.36
C VAL A 139 36.81 -11.37 -7.33
N GLY A 140 36.43 -10.28 -7.97
CA GLY A 140 35.52 -10.32 -9.09
C GLY A 140 35.95 -11.36 -10.16
N PRO A 141 35.18 -11.45 -11.24
CA PRO A 141 35.48 -12.37 -12.32
C PRO A 141 36.86 -12.06 -12.90
N VAL A 142 37.76 -13.04 -12.83
CA VAL A 142 39.11 -12.92 -13.36
C VAL A 142 39.15 -13.49 -14.79
N GLY A 143 39.82 -12.80 -15.71
CA GLY A 143 39.92 -13.24 -17.10
C GLY A 143 38.61 -13.06 -17.88
N MET A 144 37.85 -12.01 -17.54
CA MET A 144 36.66 -11.65 -18.31
C MET A 144 37.02 -11.39 -19.76
N PRO A 145 36.22 -11.88 -20.72
CA PRO A 145 36.40 -11.49 -22.09
C PRO A 145 36.13 -9.99 -22.24
N GLU A 146 36.91 -9.30 -23.07
CA GLU A 146 36.62 -7.91 -23.43
C GLU A 146 35.25 -7.84 -24.13
N ASP A 147 34.96 -8.78 -25.05
CA ASP A 147 33.69 -8.92 -25.76
C ASP A 147 33.06 -10.33 -25.59
N GLY A 148 31.73 -10.41 -25.43
CA GLY A 148 31.02 -11.69 -25.41
C GLY A 148 30.12 -11.91 -24.20
N VAL A 149 30.13 -13.14 -23.66
CA VAL A 149 29.24 -13.55 -22.56
C VAL A 149 30.07 -14.16 -21.43
N TYR A 150 30.04 -13.53 -20.26
CA TYR A 150 30.60 -14.08 -19.03
C TYR A 150 29.50 -14.77 -18.22
N THR A 151 29.63 -16.08 -18.00
CA THR A 151 28.63 -16.86 -17.23
C THR A 151 29.16 -17.25 -15.86
N VAL A 152 28.38 -17.03 -14.81
CA VAL A 152 28.73 -17.34 -13.41
C VAL A 152 27.67 -18.20 -12.75
N GLY A 153 28.08 -19.07 -11.81
CA GLY A 153 27.19 -19.88 -10.98
C GLY A 153 26.72 -21.20 -11.61
N THR A 154 27.31 -21.63 -12.74
CA THR A 154 26.95 -22.89 -13.41
C THR A 154 27.18 -24.15 -12.57
N ASP A 155 28.04 -24.06 -11.55
CA ASP A 155 28.30 -25.10 -10.57
C ASP A 155 27.38 -25.02 -9.33
N GLY A 156 26.49 -24.02 -9.28
CA GLY A 156 25.57 -23.77 -8.16
C GLY A 156 26.23 -23.16 -6.92
N SER A 157 27.47 -22.69 -7.02
CA SER A 157 28.18 -22.08 -5.89
C SER A 157 27.72 -20.64 -5.62
N ASP A 158 27.83 -20.23 -4.35
CA ASP A 158 27.70 -18.83 -3.96
C ASP A 158 29.03 -18.10 -4.22
N THR A 159 28.96 -16.95 -4.89
CA THR A 159 30.10 -16.10 -5.26
C THR A 159 29.82 -14.67 -4.83
N THR A 160 30.83 -13.98 -4.28
CA THR A 160 30.74 -12.55 -3.94
C THR A 160 31.84 -11.78 -4.65
N TRP A 161 31.49 -10.68 -5.32
CA TRP A 161 32.42 -9.77 -5.98
C TRP A 161 32.60 -8.50 -5.16
N ILE A 162 33.80 -8.32 -4.63
CA ILE A 162 34.13 -7.19 -3.73
C ILE A 162 35.04 -6.13 -4.38
N VAL A 163 35.45 -6.35 -5.63
CA VAL A 163 36.32 -5.45 -6.40
C VAL A 163 35.53 -4.83 -7.54
N SER A 164 35.77 -3.54 -7.81
CA SER A 164 35.10 -2.85 -8.91
C SER A 164 35.70 -3.19 -10.27
N PHE A 165 34.88 -3.35 -11.29
CA PHE A 165 35.32 -3.61 -12.66
C PHE A 165 34.35 -3.12 -13.74
N ASP A 166 34.85 -3.09 -14.98
CA ASP A 166 34.13 -2.71 -16.20
C ASP A 166 34.47 -3.68 -17.34
N SER A 167 33.49 -3.96 -18.21
CA SER A 167 33.56 -4.94 -19.29
C SER A 167 32.60 -4.59 -20.42
N ASP A 168 33.05 -4.70 -21.68
CA ASP A 168 32.17 -4.54 -22.85
C ASP A 168 31.29 -5.79 -23.10
N ALA A 169 31.50 -6.86 -22.33
CA ALA A 169 30.77 -8.11 -22.42
C ALA A 169 29.41 -8.06 -21.70
N SER A 170 28.66 -9.15 -21.84
CA SER A 170 27.41 -9.37 -21.12
C SER A 170 27.61 -10.34 -19.96
N LEU A 171 26.83 -10.19 -18.89
CA LEU A 171 26.79 -11.10 -17.76
C LEU A 171 25.61 -12.06 -17.88
N VAL A 172 25.84 -13.36 -17.64
CA VAL A 172 24.80 -14.35 -17.38
C VAL A 172 25.02 -14.96 -16.00
N LYS A 173 24.12 -14.68 -15.06
CA LYS A 173 24.02 -15.45 -13.82
C LYS A 173 23.16 -16.69 -14.07
N ALA A 174 23.73 -17.87 -13.84
CA ALA A 174 23.10 -19.18 -14.02
C ALA A 174 23.22 -20.03 -12.76
N GLY A 175 22.49 -21.16 -12.74
CA GLY A 175 22.46 -22.11 -11.62
C GLY A 175 21.84 -21.56 -10.34
N ASP A 176 21.65 -22.42 -9.35
CA ASP A 176 20.82 -22.13 -8.17
C ASP A 176 21.49 -21.24 -7.12
N GLY A 177 22.82 -21.10 -7.18
CA GLY A 177 23.62 -20.33 -6.21
C GLY A 177 23.41 -18.81 -6.30
N THR A 178 24.10 -18.08 -5.43
CA THR A 178 24.04 -16.62 -5.33
C THR A 178 25.25 -15.98 -6.01
N LEU A 179 25.04 -14.93 -6.79
CA LEU A 179 26.08 -13.95 -7.08
C LEU A 179 25.77 -12.67 -6.32
N ALA A 180 26.61 -12.29 -5.37
CA ALA A 180 26.54 -11.02 -4.68
C ALA A 180 27.55 -10.02 -5.26
N ILE A 181 27.10 -8.85 -5.68
CA ILE A 181 27.94 -7.75 -6.16
C ILE A 181 28.00 -6.71 -5.06
N SER A 182 29.07 -6.69 -4.27
CA SER A 182 29.24 -5.77 -3.14
C SER A 182 30.02 -4.50 -3.50
N SER A 183 30.62 -4.45 -4.69
CA SER A 183 31.31 -3.29 -5.25
C SER A 183 30.65 -2.84 -6.56
N THR A 184 31.33 -2.10 -7.42
CA THR A 184 30.78 -1.68 -8.73
C THR A 184 31.12 -2.69 -9.84
N ALA A 185 30.13 -3.25 -10.52
CA ALA A 185 30.31 -4.04 -11.74
C ALA A 185 29.63 -3.34 -12.93
N SER A 186 30.31 -3.27 -14.07
CA SER A 186 29.78 -2.69 -15.31
C SER A 186 29.85 -3.69 -16.47
N PHE A 187 28.76 -3.79 -17.23
CA PHE A 187 28.58 -4.69 -18.38
C PHE A 187 27.83 -3.98 -19.51
N ASP A 188 28.55 -3.51 -20.52
CA ASP A 188 27.97 -2.67 -21.59
C ASP A 188 27.06 -3.44 -22.56
N ALA A 189 27.19 -4.77 -22.66
CA ALA A 189 26.32 -5.59 -23.51
C ALA A 189 25.08 -6.15 -22.80
N GLY A 190 24.89 -5.86 -21.51
CA GLY A 190 23.70 -6.27 -20.75
C GLY A 190 23.96 -7.34 -19.70
N THR A 191 22.97 -7.59 -18.84
CA THR A 191 23.01 -8.63 -17.81
C THR A 191 21.74 -9.48 -17.86
N THR A 192 21.87 -10.80 -17.72
CA THR A 192 20.76 -11.74 -17.62
C THR A 192 20.92 -12.63 -16.38
N VAL A 193 19.85 -12.84 -15.64
CA VAL A 193 19.76 -13.78 -14.53
C VAL A 193 18.85 -14.92 -14.96
N SER A 194 19.46 -15.98 -15.45
CA SER A 194 18.77 -17.21 -15.90
C SER A 194 18.40 -18.16 -14.76
N GLY A 195 19.07 -18.04 -13.61
CA GLY A 195 18.83 -18.88 -12.44
C GLY A 195 19.51 -18.37 -11.17
N GLY A 196 18.93 -18.73 -10.02
CA GLY A 196 19.46 -18.38 -8.69
C GLY A 196 19.34 -16.90 -8.38
N LEU A 197 20.08 -16.43 -7.36
CA LEU A 197 20.03 -15.05 -6.89
C LEU A 197 21.17 -14.21 -7.48
N LEU A 198 20.84 -13.05 -8.03
CA LEU A 198 21.77 -11.93 -8.19
C LEU A 198 21.44 -10.89 -7.11
N ALA A 199 22.30 -10.77 -6.09
CA ALA A 199 22.21 -9.74 -5.07
C ALA A 199 23.11 -8.56 -5.46
N VAL A 200 22.53 -7.37 -5.67
CA VAL A 200 23.29 -6.15 -5.97
C VAL A 200 23.32 -5.28 -4.72
N ASP A 201 24.42 -5.33 -3.96
CA ASP A 201 24.60 -4.56 -2.71
C ASP A 201 25.47 -3.32 -2.92
N GLY A 202 26.34 -3.37 -3.93
CA GLY A 202 27.13 -2.25 -4.42
C GLY A 202 26.43 -1.55 -5.58
N SER A 203 27.04 -1.60 -6.77
CA SER A 203 26.49 -0.97 -7.97
C SER A 203 26.60 -1.90 -9.18
N LEU A 204 25.53 -2.04 -9.96
CA LEU A 204 25.53 -2.71 -11.25
C LEU A 204 25.18 -1.71 -12.35
N ILE A 205 26.08 -1.48 -13.30
CA ILE A 205 25.86 -0.64 -14.47
C ILE A 205 25.66 -1.56 -15.67
N THR A 206 24.49 -1.50 -16.29
CA THR A 206 24.14 -2.36 -17.42
C THR A 206 23.01 -1.71 -18.21
N PRO A 207 23.02 -1.67 -19.56
CA PRO A 207 21.94 -1.04 -20.31
C PRO A 207 20.58 -1.72 -20.05
N THR A 208 20.59 -3.04 -19.85
CA THR A 208 19.40 -3.83 -19.50
C THR A 208 19.78 -4.99 -18.60
N LEU A 209 18.97 -5.22 -17.58
CA LEU A 209 19.03 -6.37 -16.67
C LEU A 209 17.76 -7.21 -16.86
N LEU A 210 17.89 -8.40 -17.43
CA LEU A 210 16.79 -9.34 -17.61
C LEU A 210 16.81 -10.39 -16.49
N ILE A 211 15.72 -10.54 -15.76
CA ILE A 211 15.53 -11.61 -14.78
C ILE A 211 14.60 -12.65 -15.40
N GLU A 212 15.13 -13.79 -15.82
CA GLU A 212 14.32 -14.87 -16.39
C GLU A 212 13.53 -15.60 -15.31
N GLN A 213 12.67 -16.55 -15.72
CA GLN A 213 11.66 -17.16 -14.85
C GLN A 213 12.24 -17.83 -13.59
N ASP A 214 13.42 -18.42 -13.67
CA ASP A 214 14.10 -19.09 -12.55
C ASP A 214 15.12 -18.18 -11.85
N GLY A 215 15.29 -16.95 -12.33
CA GLY A 215 16.17 -15.94 -11.76
C GLY A 215 15.50 -15.14 -10.64
N THR A 216 16.32 -14.68 -9.69
CA THR A 216 15.92 -13.75 -8.63
C THR A 216 16.86 -12.55 -8.62
N LEU A 217 16.30 -11.35 -8.57
CA LEU A 217 17.03 -10.12 -8.28
C LEU A 217 16.79 -9.68 -6.84
N GLY A 218 17.84 -9.36 -6.10
CA GLY A 218 17.76 -8.72 -4.80
C GLY A 218 18.97 -7.84 -4.49
N GLY A 219 19.23 -7.63 -3.21
CA GLY A 219 20.31 -6.78 -2.71
C GLY A 219 19.87 -5.35 -2.41
N SER A 220 20.73 -4.58 -1.75
CA SER A 220 20.43 -3.26 -1.19
C SER A 220 21.13 -2.07 -1.87
N GLY A 221 21.68 -2.29 -3.06
CA GLY A 221 22.54 -1.37 -3.80
C GLY A 221 21.85 -0.55 -4.89
N LEU A 222 22.63 -0.17 -5.90
CA LEU A 222 22.20 0.62 -7.05
C LEU A 222 22.32 -0.17 -8.35
N ILE A 223 21.29 -0.12 -9.19
CA ILE A 223 21.34 -0.61 -10.57
C ILE A 223 21.16 0.59 -11.50
N THR A 224 22.10 0.83 -12.40
CA THR A 224 21.98 1.84 -13.46
C THR A 224 21.68 1.13 -14.76
N GLY A 225 20.41 1.19 -15.19
CA GLY A 225 19.89 0.35 -16.27
C GLY A 225 18.39 0.12 -16.19
N ASN A 226 17.79 -0.33 -17.29
CA ASN A 226 16.42 -0.85 -17.25
C ASN A 226 16.41 -2.28 -16.72
N VAL A 227 15.39 -2.64 -15.93
CA VAL A 227 15.22 -3.98 -15.35
C VAL A 227 13.92 -4.59 -15.85
N ASP A 228 14.00 -5.73 -16.53
CA ASP A 228 12.85 -6.49 -16.99
C ASP A 228 12.77 -7.81 -16.22
N VAL A 229 11.63 -8.09 -15.57
CA VAL A 229 11.49 -9.21 -14.64
C VAL A 229 10.43 -10.20 -15.12
N ALA A 230 10.85 -11.45 -15.32
CA ALA A 230 10.00 -12.61 -15.56
C ALA A 230 10.01 -13.62 -14.40
N GLY A 231 11.09 -13.67 -13.62
CA GLY A 231 11.19 -14.43 -12.37
C GLY A 231 10.85 -13.60 -11.14
N THR A 232 11.73 -13.58 -10.16
CA THR A 232 11.49 -12.95 -8.85
C THR A 232 12.25 -11.64 -8.68
N LEU A 233 11.56 -10.60 -8.19
CA LEU A 233 12.17 -9.38 -7.69
C LEU A 233 11.96 -9.31 -6.17
N SER A 234 13.03 -9.35 -5.40
CA SER A 234 13.03 -9.29 -3.93
C SER A 234 13.99 -8.19 -3.49
N PRO A 235 13.57 -6.90 -3.49
CA PRO A 235 14.44 -5.79 -3.13
C PRO A 235 15.02 -5.96 -1.73
N GLY A 236 16.28 -5.57 -1.53
CA GLY A 236 16.95 -5.62 -0.23
C GLY A 236 17.68 -6.95 0.07
N ASP A 237 18.41 -6.95 1.19
CA ASP A 237 18.95 -8.15 1.85
C ASP A 237 18.01 -8.65 2.95
N SER A 238 16.71 -8.32 2.80
CA SER A 238 15.55 -8.65 3.64
C SER A 238 15.66 -8.25 5.13
N PRO A 239 14.95 -7.20 5.59
CA PRO A 239 14.40 -6.10 4.80
C PRO A 239 15.48 -5.12 4.29
N GLY A 240 15.29 -4.49 3.13
CA GLY A 240 16.18 -3.42 2.66
C GLY A 240 15.69 -2.63 1.44
N THR A 241 16.49 -1.64 1.00
CA THR A 241 16.15 -0.82 -0.17
C THR A 241 17.05 -1.12 -1.37
N LEU A 242 16.48 -1.54 -2.50
CA LEU A 242 17.16 -1.59 -3.80
C LEU A 242 16.85 -0.33 -4.62
N THR A 243 17.86 0.30 -5.20
CA THR A 243 17.69 1.49 -6.05
C THR A 243 17.91 1.16 -7.51
N VAL A 244 17.03 1.62 -8.41
CA VAL A 244 17.17 1.47 -9.86
C VAL A 244 17.13 2.84 -10.53
N ALA A 245 18.23 3.23 -11.18
CA ALA A 245 18.30 4.38 -12.07
C ALA A 245 17.87 3.97 -13.49
N GLY A 246 16.56 3.77 -13.67
CA GLY A 246 15.97 3.28 -14.92
C GLY A 246 14.55 2.75 -14.74
N ASN A 247 13.95 2.22 -15.80
CA ASN A 247 12.63 1.61 -15.74
C ASN A 247 12.69 0.23 -15.10
N VAL A 248 11.62 -0.18 -14.42
CA VAL A 248 11.43 -1.55 -13.93
C VAL A 248 10.11 -2.08 -14.46
N THR A 249 10.16 -3.17 -15.22
CA THR A 249 8.99 -3.79 -15.85
C THR A 249 8.78 -5.20 -15.33
N LEU A 250 7.67 -5.44 -14.66
CA LEU A 250 7.25 -6.79 -14.32
C LEU A 250 6.45 -7.40 -15.48
N SER A 251 6.76 -8.63 -15.85
CA SER A 251 5.94 -9.43 -16.75
C SER A 251 4.82 -10.14 -15.99
N SER A 252 3.93 -10.85 -16.70
CA SER A 252 2.82 -11.58 -16.07
C SER A 252 3.24 -12.81 -15.26
N SER A 253 4.44 -13.34 -15.49
CA SER A 253 4.99 -14.45 -14.68
C SER A 253 5.79 -13.97 -13.48
N ALA A 254 6.08 -12.67 -13.41
CA ALA A 254 6.92 -12.12 -12.37
C ALA A 254 6.29 -12.26 -10.99
N THR A 255 7.13 -12.47 -9.99
CA THR A 255 6.75 -12.36 -8.57
C THR A 255 7.57 -11.27 -7.92
N MET A 256 6.91 -10.30 -7.31
CA MET A 256 7.58 -9.32 -6.45
C MET A 256 7.40 -9.76 -5.00
N VAL A 257 8.50 -9.94 -4.28
CA VAL A 257 8.52 -10.26 -2.84
C VAL A 257 8.80 -8.96 -2.08
N VAL A 258 8.07 -8.77 -0.98
CA VAL A 258 8.24 -7.60 -0.10
C VAL A 258 8.19 -8.07 1.35
N ASP A 259 9.32 -8.08 2.01
CA ASP A 259 9.41 -8.43 3.42
C ASP A 259 9.04 -7.22 4.29
N ILE A 260 8.16 -7.43 5.28
CA ILE A 260 7.67 -6.38 6.18
C ILE A 260 7.90 -6.82 7.62
N ASP A 261 8.94 -6.26 8.25
CA ASP A 261 9.34 -6.54 9.63
C ASP A 261 9.15 -5.32 10.56
N GLY A 262 8.56 -4.25 10.04
CA GLY A 262 8.24 -3.05 10.79
C GLY A 262 7.91 -1.89 9.85
N THR A 263 7.84 -0.68 10.40
CA THR A 263 7.48 0.54 9.66
C THR A 263 8.68 1.39 9.26
N GLY A 264 9.91 1.00 9.65
CA GLY A 264 11.14 1.67 9.27
C GLY A 264 11.48 1.46 7.79
N THR A 265 12.34 2.33 7.26
CA THR A 265 12.77 2.32 5.85
C THR A 265 14.28 2.09 5.69
N GLN A 266 14.95 1.69 6.77
CA GLN A 266 16.37 1.30 6.77
C GLN A 266 16.52 -0.19 6.41
N ASN A 267 17.73 -0.72 6.50
CA ASN A 267 17.99 -2.14 6.28
C ASN A 267 17.88 -2.93 7.60
N GLY A 268 17.42 -4.17 7.54
CA GLY A 268 17.31 -5.10 8.66
C GLY A 268 16.06 -4.88 9.53
N ALA A 269 16.14 -5.33 10.78
CA ALA A 269 14.95 -5.59 11.60
C ALA A 269 14.17 -4.30 11.92
N GLY A 270 12.85 -4.41 11.95
CA GLY A 270 11.96 -3.27 12.15
C GLY A 270 11.71 -2.42 10.90
N ASN A 271 12.16 -2.88 9.72
CA ASN A 271 11.98 -2.19 8.45
C ASN A 271 11.22 -3.06 7.44
N TYR A 272 10.99 -2.54 6.23
CA TYR A 272 10.37 -3.27 5.12
C TYR A 272 11.12 -3.05 3.80
N ASP A 273 10.94 -3.97 2.86
CA ASP A 273 11.57 -3.93 1.55
C ASP A 273 11.07 -2.78 0.69
N ARG A 274 12.00 -2.12 0.00
CA ARG A 274 11.71 -0.99 -0.88
C ARG A 274 12.45 -1.09 -2.19
N LEU A 275 11.77 -0.74 -3.26
CA LEU A 275 12.34 -0.47 -4.56
C LEU A 275 12.20 1.03 -4.86
N VAL A 276 13.33 1.72 -4.99
CA VAL A 276 13.35 3.16 -5.29
C VAL A 276 13.84 3.36 -6.72
N LEU A 277 13.00 3.96 -7.56
CA LEU A 277 13.36 4.35 -8.91
C LEU A 277 13.89 5.78 -8.90
N THR A 278 15.03 5.99 -9.58
CA THR A 278 15.67 7.30 -9.74
C THR A 278 15.86 7.63 -11.22
N GLY A 279 15.99 8.91 -11.53
CA GLY A 279 16.07 9.41 -12.90
C GLY A 279 14.73 9.91 -13.43
N THR A 280 14.76 11.06 -14.10
CA THR A 280 13.56 11.72 -14.60
C THR A 280 12.81 10.85 -15.61
N GLY A 281 11.53 10.57 -15.33
CA GLY A 281 10.66 9.75 -16.18
C GLY A 281 10.80 8.24 -16.00
N ALA A 282 11.57 7.77 -15.02
CA ALA A 282 11.66 6.35 -14.69
C ALA A 282 10.26 5.80 -14.34
N THR A 283 9.90 4.67 -14.93
CA THR A 283 8.57 4.06 -14.77
C THR A 283 8.68 2.68 -14.15
N PHE A 284 7.89 2.43 -13.10
CA PHE A 284 7.61 1.09 -12.61
C PHE A 284 6.32 0.57 -13.25
N THR A 285 6.38 -0.58 -13.92
CA THR A 285 5.22 -1.21 -14.55
C THR A 285 4.83 -2.47 -13.78
N ALA A 286 3.74 -2.38 -13.01
CA ALA A 286 3.23 -3.49 -12.21
C ALA A 286 2.51 -4.53 -13.08
N ASN A 287 2.82 -5.81 -12.84
CA ASN A 287 2.19 -7.00 -13.42
C ASN A 287 2.55 -8.21 -12.54
N GLY A 288 2.06 -9.40 -12.87
CA GLY A 288 2.39 -10.61 -12.12
C GLY A 288 1.83 -10.57 -10.70
N THR A 289 2.46 -11.33 -9.79
CA THR A 289 1.97 -11.52 -8.41
C THR A 289 2.81 -10.75 -7.40
N LEU A 290 2.16 -10.07 -6.46
CA LEU A 290 2.82 -9.51 -5.28
C LEU A 290 2.74 -10.52 -4.12
N SER A 291 3.85 -10.76 -3.43
CA SER A 291 3.95 -11.74 -2.36
C SER A 291 4.65 -11.13 -1.13
N PRO A 292 3.91 -10.39 -0.29
CA PRO A 292 4.45 -9.87 0.95
C PRO A 292 4.72 -10.99 1.98
N THR A 293 5.80 -10.84 2.75
CA THR A 293 6.18 -11.77 3.82
C THR A 293 6.20 -11.04 5.16
N LEU A 294 5.57 -11.65 6.18
CA LEU A 294 5.62 -11.15 7.56
C LEU A 294 6.36 -12.11 8.50
N ARG A 295 6.50 -13.38 8.11
CA ARG A 295 7.12 -14.44 8.92
C ARG A 295 7.98 -15.31 8.03
N GLY A 296 9.13 -15.75 8.55
CA GLY A 296 10.14 -16.46 7.77
C GLY A 296 10.99 -15.54 6.90
N ILE A 297 11.01 -14.24 7.21
CA ILE A 297 11.88 -13.26 6.55
C ILE A 297 13.34 -13.66 6.83
N SER A 298 14.12 -13.81 5.77
CA SER A 298 15.56 -14.09 5.83
C SER A 298 16.34 -12.87 6.32
N GLY A 299 17.63 -13.04 6.62
CA GLY A 299 18.47 -11.90 7.04
C GLY A 299 18.21 -11.46 8.49
N ALA A 300 18.44 -10.17 8.75
CA ALA A 300 18.34 -9.60 10.09
C ALA A 300 16.92 -9.09 10.35
N ALA A 301 15.95 -9.98 10.60
CA ALA A 301 14.55 -9.64 10.88
C ALA A 301 14.07 -10.18 12.23
N SER A 302 13.19 -9.45 12.94
CA SER A 302 12.61 -9.88 14.21
C SER A 302 11.48 -10.90 14.04
N ASN A 303 10.81 -10.92 12.89
CA ASN A 303 9.75 -11.86 12.52
C ASN A 303 8.56 -11.86 13.51
N ASP A 304 8.29 -10.72 14.17
CA ASP A 304 7.22 -10.57 15.16
C ASP A 304 6.26 -9.42 14.87
N PHE A 305 6.57 -8.58 13.88
CA PHE A 305 5.76 -7.43 13.50
C PHE A 305 4.40 -7.86 12.93
N SER A 306 3.34 -7.17 13.35
CA SER A 306 1.98 -7.45 12.87
C SER A 306 1.33 -6.12 12.47
N PRO A 307 1.14 -5.85 11.16
CA PRO A 307 0.56 -4.62 10.69
C PRO A 307 -0.85 -4.37 11.22
N THR A 308 -1.18 -3.10 11.48
CA THR A 308 -2.52 -2.66 11.87
C THR A 308 -3.14 -1.72 10.83
N PRO A 309 -4.49 -1.64 10.72
CA PRO A 309 -5.11 -0.74 9.78
C PRO A 309 -4.67 0.72 9.95
N GLY A 310 -4.30 1.35 8.83
CA GLY A 310 -3.75 2.69 8.76
C GLY A 310 -2.22 2.76 8.64
N GLU A 311 -1.49 1.66 8.87
CA GLU A 311 -0.05 1.60 8.59
C GLU A 311 0.20 1.37 7.09
N LEU A 312 1.11 2.16 6.53
CA LEU A 312 1.46 2.14 5.11
C LEU A 312 2.91 1.71 4.91
N PHE A 313 3.12 0.78 3.99
CA PHE A 313 4.43 0.28 3.58
C PHE A 313 4.65 0.64 2.12
N THR A 314 5.26 1.79 1.85
CA THR A 314 5.53 2.27 0.47
C THR A 314 6.73 1.54 -0.12
N PHE A 315 6.46 0.38 -0.72
CA PHE A 315 7.46 -0.57 -1.20
C PHE A 315 7.95 -0.28 -2.63
N VAL A 316 7.26 0.58 -3.39
CA VAL A 316 7.79 1.16 -4.63
C VAL A 316 7.64 2.67 -4.58
N GLU A 317 8.71 3.37 -4.92
CA GLU A 317 8.74 4.84 -5.03
C GLU A 317 9.42 5.25 -6.34
N ALA A 318 8.75 6.09 -7.12
CA ALA A 318 9.24 6.65 -8.39
C ALA A 318 8.99 8.16 -8.40
N ALA A 319 9.63 8.89 -7.47
CA ALA A 319 9.31 10.28 -7.14
C ALA A 319 9.32 11.27 -8.34
N ASP A 320 10.24 11.08 -9.30
CA ASP A 320 10.32 11.89 -10.54
C ASP A 320 9.80 11.12 -11.77
N GLY A 321 8.95 10.13 -11.53
CA GLY A 321 8.59 9.08 -12.46
C GLY A 321 7.10 8.75 -12.45
N ALA A 322 6.78 7.49 -12.75
CA ALA A 322 5.40 7.01 -12.76
C ALA A 322 5.28 5.55 -12.37
N VAL A 323 4.14 5.19 -11.81
CA VAL A 323 3.70 3.81 -11.57
C VAL A 323 2.53 3.49 -12.48
N THR A 324 2.72 2.51 -13.35
CA THR A 324 1.70 2.05 -14.31
C THR A 324 1.39 0.57 -14.12
N GLY A 325 0.36 0.07 -14.82
CA GLY A 325 -0.06 -1.33 -14.71
C GLY A 325 -0.76 -1.68 -13.39
N SER A 326 -0.93 -2.97 -13.15
CA SER A 326 -1.59 -3.55 -11.99
C SER A 326 -1.01 -4.94 -11.76
N PHE A 327 -0.86 -5.35 -10.49
CA PHE A 327 -0.64 -6.77 -10.21
C PHE A 327 -1.88 -7.54 -10.63
N THR A 328 -1.70 -8.82 -10.97
CA THR A 328 -2.79 -9.76 -11.25
C THR A 328 -3.34 -10.37 -9.97
N GLY A 329 -2.59 -10.29 -8.86
CA GLY A 329 -3.05 -10.65 -7.52
C GLY A 329 -1.98 -10.42 -6.45
N LEU A 330 -2.41 -10.55 -5.20
CA LEU A 330 -1.57 -10.53 -4.01
C LEU A 330 -1.73 -11.85 -3.25
N THR A 331 -0.60 -12.52 -2.97
CA THR A 331 -0.57 -13.69 -2.08
C THR A 331 -0.56 -13.20 -0.64
N GLN A 332 -1.65 -13.42 0.10
CA GLN A 332 -1.72 -12.98 1.50
C GLN A 332 -0.67 -13.72 2.35
N PRO A 333 0.01 -13.05 3.29
CA PRO A 333 0.94 -13.71 4.20
C PRO A 333 0.24 -14.83 4.97
N ALA A 334 0.87 -16.00 5.06
CA ALA A 334 0.29 -17.17 5.74
C ALA A 334 0.16 -16.98 7.27
N SER A 335 0.93 -16.05 7.84
CA SER A 335 0.90 -15.70 9.26
C SER A 335 1.45 -14.29 9.48
N GLY A 336 1.16 -13.70 10.64
CA GLY A 336 1.64 -12.38 11.04
C GLY A 336 0.67 -11.23 10.83
N LEU A 337 -0.45 -11.46 10.13
CA LEU A 337 -1.58 -10.54 10.12
C LEU A 337 -2.44 -10.70 11.37
N ALA A 338 -3.03 -9.60 11.82
CA ALA A 338 -4.05 -9.63 12.87
C ALA A 338 -5.33 -10.29 12.36
N ASP A 339 -6.09 -10.92 13.26
CA ASP A 339 -7.36 -11.56 12.92
C ASP A 339 -8.33 -10.56 12.25
N GLY A 340 -8.97 -10.99 11.16
CA GLY A 340 -9.89 -10.14 10.41
C GLY A 340 -9.22 -9.04 9.58
N THR A 341 -7.92 -9.17 9.27
CA THR A 341 -7.21 -8.28 8.34
C THR A 341 -6.67 -9.00 7.11
N ARG A 342 -6.50 -8.23 6.03
CA ARG A 342 -5.74 -8.58 4.83
C ARG A 342 -4.88 -7.41 4.36
N LEU A 343 -3.88 -7.71 3.54
CA LEU A 343 -3.11 -6.70 2.84
C LEU A 343 -3.76 -6.32 1.50
N ASP A 344 -3.79 -5.02 1.22
CA ASP A 344 -4.18 -4.46 -0.07
C ASP A 344 -3.14 -3.46 -0.58
N VAL A 345 -3.12 -3.26 -1.89
CA VAL A 345 -2.20 -2.35 -2.57
C VAL A 345 -2.89 -1.04 -2.87
N LEU A 346 -2.28 0.05 -2.44
CA LEU A 346 -2.61 1.41 -2.81
C LEU A 346 -1.78 1.79 -4.04
N TYR A 347 -2.47 2.35 -5.03
CA TYR A 347 -1.90 2.70 -6.31
C TYR A 347 -1.89 4.22 -6.47
N TRP A 348 -0.74 4.83 -6.22
CA TRP A 348 -0.51 6.26 -6.44
C TRP A 348 0.08 6.50 -7.83
N PRO A 349 0.10 7.75 -8.33
CA PRO A 349 0.71 8.08 -9.62
C PRO A 349 2.21 7.72 -9.70
N ASP A 350 2.91 7.81 -8.58
CA ASP A 350 4.37 7.73 -8.44
C ASP A 350 4.82 6.73 -7.35
N ALA A 351 3.90 6.00 -6.73
CA ALA A 351 4.22 5.06 -5.66
C ALA A 351 3.24 3.88 -5.57
N LEU A 352 3.71 2.77 -4.99
CA LEU A 352 2.87 1.67 -4.52
C LEU A 352 3.06 1.50 -3.02
N SER A 353 1.95 1.36 -2.30
CA SER A 353 1.98 1.07 -0.86
C SER A 353 1.16 -0.16 -0.54
N LEU A 354 1.58 -0.93 0.45
CA LEU A 354 0.75 -1.95 1.10
C LEU A 354 0.12 -1.35 2.35
N ALA A 355 -1.10 -1.78 2.65
CA ALA A 355 -1.76 -1.48 3.93
C ALA A 355 -2.48 -2.72 4.45
N ALA A 356 -2.43 -2.92 5.76
CA ALA A 356 -3.40 -3.79 6.42
C ALA A 356 -4.76 -3.10 6.43
N THR A 357 -5.78 -3.87 6.13
CA THR A 357 -7.16 -3.39 6.03
C THR A 357 -8.08 -4.44 6.64
N PRO A 358 -9.30 -4.06 7.04
CA PRO A 358 -10.31 -5.05 7.40
C PRO A 358 -10.51 -6.06 6.27
N GLU A 359 -10.66 -7.33 6.62
CA GLU A 359 -11.04 -8.40 5.68
C GLU A 359 -12.39 -8.07 5.02
N THR A 360 -13.30 -7.50 5.81
CA THR A 360 -14.61 -7.00 5.39
C THR A 360 -14.89 -5.67 6.09
N TYR A 361 -15.44 -4.72 5.35
CA TYR A 361 -15.95 -3.46 5.91
C TYR A 361 -17.37 -3.61 6.47
N ALA A 362 -18.08 -4.70 6.17
CA ALA A 362 -19.41 -5.01 6.70
C ALA A 362 -19.39 -5.49 8.16
N ASP A 363 -18.24 -5.96 8.67
CA ASP A 363 -18.07 -6.36 10.07
C ASP A 363 -16.70 -5.93 10.60
N LEU A 364 -16.71 -4.93 11.49
CA LEU A 364 -15.51 -4.39 12.14
C LEU A 364 -15.42 -4.77 13.62
N SER A 365 -16.14 -5.80 14.05
CA SER A 365 -16.15 -6.25 15.44
C SER A 365 -14.78 -6.73 15.95
N ALA A 366 -13.94 -7.26 15.06
CA ALA A 366 -12.54 -7.62 15.35
C ALA A 366 -11.71 -6.41 15.84
N PHE A 367 -12.11 -5.19 15.47
CA PHE A 367 -11.49 -3.94 15.87
C PHE A 367 -12.26 -3.22 16.99
N GLY A 368 -13.26 -3.88 17.60
CA GLY A 368 -14.08 -3.30 18.66
C GLY A 368 -15.13 -2.29 18.18
N LEU A 369 -15.37 -2.20 16.87
CA LEU A 369 -16.36 -1.28 16.29
C LEU A 369 -17.70 -1.98 16.10
N SER A 370 -18.77 -1.39 16.64
CA SER A 370 -20.14 -1.87 16.46
C SER A 370 -20.83 -1.04 15.38
N LEU A 371 -21.21 -1.69 14.28
CA LEU A 371 -21.83 -1.03 13.14
C LEU A 371 -23.36 -0.99 13.25
N SER A 372 -23.96 0.11 12.79
CA SER A 372 -25.40 0.18 12.53
C SER A 372 -25.80 -0.67 11.31
N GLY A 373 -27.11 -0.88 11.12
CA GLY A 373 -27.60 -1.58 9.92
C GLY A 373 -27.23 -0.87 8.62
N ASN A 374 -27.21 0.47 8.62
CA ASN A 374 -26.81 1.27 7.46
C ASN A 374 -25.31 1.20 7.19
N GLU A 375 -24.48 1.18 8.24
CA GLU A 375 -23.02 1.01 8.14
C GLU A 375 -22.65 -0.38 7.64
N THR A 376 -23.34 -1.41 8.13
CA THR A 376 -23.19 -2.79 7.64
C THR A 376 -23.53 -2.90 6.16
N ALA A 377 -24.63 -2.27 5.72
CA ALA A 377 -25.04 -2.24 4.32
C ALA A 377 -24.03 -1.47 3.44
N LEU A 378 -23.51 -0.34 3.93
CA LEU A 378 -22.43 0.40 3.28
C LEU A 378 -21.17 -0.46 3.16
N GLY A 379 -20.74 -1.10 4.25
CA GLY A 379 -19.57 -1.98 4.28
C GLY A 379 -19.72 -3.14 3.28
N THR A 380 -20.92 -3.73 3.18
CA THR A 380 -21.23 -4.76 2.17
C THR A 380 -21.08 -4.23 0.75
N ALA A 381 -21.51 -2.98 0.50
CA ALA A 381 -21.36 -2.34 -0.81
C ALA A 381 -19.89 -2.02 -1.13
N ILE A 382 -19.12 -1.58 -0.13
CA ILE A 382 -17.66 -1.38 -0.24
C ILE A 382 -17.00 -2.71 -0.60
N ASP A 383 -17.27 -3.78 0.15
CA ASP A 383 -16.69 -5.10 -0.07
C ASP A 383 -17.04 -5.67 -1.46
N ALA A 384 -18.24 -5.40 -1.96
CA ALA A 384 -18.67 -5.82 -3.28
C ALA A 384 -17.99 -5.03 -4.42
N ALA A 385 -17.68 -3.75 -4.21
CA ALA A 385 -16.94 -2.92 -5.16
C ALA A 385 -15.42 -3.15 -5.08
N ARG A 386 -14.93 -3.62 -3.92
CA ARG A 386 -13.53 -3.86 -3.65
C ARG A 386 -12.95 -4.92 -4.59
N PRO A 387 -11.87 -4.61 -5.33
CA PRO A 387 -11.22 -5.62 -6.14
C PRO A 387 -10.55 -6.72 -5.29
N ALA A 388 -10.16 -7.81 -5.94
CA ALA A 388 -9.30 -8.81 -5.30
C ALA A 388 -7.98 -8.14 -4.85
N ALA A 389 -7.43 -8.59 -3.74
CA ALA A 389 -6.22 -8.03 -3.16
C ALA A 389 -5.09 -7.97 -4.20
N GLY A 390 -4.39 -6.83 -4.25
CA GLY A 390 -3.32 -6.56 -5.22
C GLY A 390 -3.77 -5.99 -6.55
N ILE A 391 -5.04 -6.14 -6.95
CA ILE A 391 -5.52 -5.59 -8.23
C ILE A 391 -5.85 -4.10 -8.07
N ARG A 392 -5.36 -3.28 -8.99
CA ARG A 392 -5.67 -1.84 -9.05
C ARG A 392 -7.19 -1.64 -9.23
N PRO A 393 -7.86 -0.85 -8.38
CA PRO A 393 -9.23 -0.45 -8.61
C PRO A 393 -9.39 0.27 -9.95
N VAL A 394 -10.62 0.30 -10.48
CA VAL A 394 -10.89 1.08 -11.69
C VAL A 394 -10.57 2.56 -11.45
N ALA A 395 -10.18 3.28 -12.51
CA ALA A 395 -9.68 4.66 -12.39
C ALA A 395 -10.63 5.62 -11.65
N ALA A 396 -11.95 5.41 -11.74
CA ALA A 396 -12.95 6.23 -11.05
C ALA A 396 -13.01 6.01 -9.52
N GLU A 397 -12.48 4.89 -9.03
CA GLU A 397 -12.58 4.44 -7.63
C GLU A 397 -11.21 4.39 -6.93
N ASN A 398 -10.11 4.38 -7.69
CA ASN A 398 -8.75 4.24 -7.18
C ASN A 398 -8.43 5.20 -6.02
N ASP A 399 -8.72 6.49 -6.20
CA ASP A 399 -8.43 7.49 -5.16
C ASP A 399 -9.28 7.28 -3.90
N ALA A 400 -10.54 6.87 -4.07
CA ALA A 400 -11.41 6.56 -2.94
C ALA A 400 -10.93 5.33 -2.16
N PHE A 401 -10.47 4.28 -2.85
CA PHE A 401 -9.90 3.10 -2.22
C PHE A 401 -8.53 3.38 -1.58
N ASN A 402 -7.69 4.23 -2.17
CA ASN A 402 -6.43 4.65 -1.53
C ASN A 402 -6.70 5.37 -0.20
N VAL A 403 -7.70 6.26 -0.16
CA VAL A 403 -8.13 6.91 1.09
C VAL A 403 -8.72 5.90 2.09
N LEU A 404 -9.52 4.94 1.60
CA LEU A 404 -10.13 3.93 2.45
C LEU A 404 -9.12 2.95 3.06
N TYR A 405 -8.15 2.50 2.27
CA TYR A 405 -7.13 1.53 2.69
C TYR A 405 -6.07 2.16 3.62
N SER A 406 -5.87 3.48 3.52
CA SER A 406 -4.99 4.22 4.45
C SER A 406 -5.68 4.64 5.75
N ALA A 407 -6.98 4.38 5.91
CA ALA A 407 -7.71 4.78 7.10
C ALA A 407 -7.39 3.88 8.31
N SER A 408 -7.08 4.51 9.44
CA SER A 408 -6.95 3.81 10.73
C SER A 408 -8.30 3.33 11.26
N THR A 409 -8.28 2.42 12.25
CA THR A 409 -9.50 1.94 12.90
C THR A 409 -10.33 3.08 13.51
N ASP A 410 -9.68 4.08 14.10
CA ASP A 410 -10.35 5.25 14.67
C ASP A 410 -11.00 6.12 13.58
N GLN A 411 -10.30 6.30 12.45
CA GLN A 411 -10.82 7.03 11.30
C GLN A 411 -11.99 6.30 10.65
N LEU A 412 -11.95 4.97 10.57
CA LEU A 412 -13.07 4.15 10.08
C LEU A 412 -14.29 4.29 11.01
N GLY A 413 -14.09 4.19 12.33
CA GLY A 413 -15.17 4.34 13.32
C GLY A 413 -15.83 5.71 13.27
N ALA A 414 -15.05 6.79 13.09
CA ALA A 414 -15.60 8.14 12.99
C ALA A 414 -16.15 8.47 11.59
N GLY A 415 -15.59 7.87 10.54
CA GLY A 415 -15.85 8.26 9.15
C GLY A 415 -16.98 7.49 8.47
N LEU A 416 -17.08 6.18 8.69
CA LEU A 416 -18.11 5.33 8.07
C LEU A 416 -19.56 5.81 8.32
N PRO A 417 -19.95 6.27 9.53
CA PRO A 417 -21.30 6.80 9.76
C PRO A 417 -21.67 7.93 8.79
N SER A 418 -20.70 8.79 8.45
CA SER A 418 -20.88 9.91 7.53
C SER A 418 -21.21 9.47 6.09
N LEU A 419 -20.82 8.25 5.72
CA LEU A 419 -20.96 7.68 4.39
C LEU A 419 -22.31 6.96 4.19
N THR A 420 -23.08 6.70 5.25
CA THR A 420 -24.30 5.84 5.27
C THR A 420 -25.54 6.35 4.54
N GLY A 421 -25.56 7.60 4.06
CA GLY A 421 -26.68 8.14 3.27
C GLY A 421 -27.98 8.35 4.06
N GLN A 422 -27.91 8.31 5.40
CA GLN A 422 -29.08 8.35 6.29
C GLN A 422 -30.04 9.50 5.99
N ILE A 423 -29.53 10.68 5.60
CA ILE A 423 -30.34 11.85 5.25
C ILE A 423 -31.47 11.51 4.25
N HIS A 424 -31.27 10.57 3.33
CA HIS A 424 -32.31 10.16 2.39
C HIS A 424 -33.52 9.48 3.08
N ALA A 425 -33.27 8.70 4.12
CA ALA A 425 -34.33 8.09 4.93
C ALA A 425 -35.04 9.14 5.79
N ASP A 426 -34.31 10.13 6.32
CA ASP A 426 -34.87 11.24 7.11
C ASP A 426 -35.82 12.11 6.26
N MET A 427 -35.41 12.39 5.01
CA MET A 427 -36.26 13.07 4.02
C MET A 427 -37.54 12.28 3.73
N GLY A 428 -37.42 10.96 3.52
CA GLY A 428 -38.57 10.08 3.26
C GLY A 428 -39.55 10.01 4.44
N THR A 429 -39.04 9.91 5.67
CA THR A 429 -39.86 9.92 6.88
C THR A 429 -40.59 11.25 7.05
N THR A 430 -39.93 12.37 6.71
CA THR A 430 -40.54 13.70 6.71
C THR A 430 -41.66 13.80 5.66
N ALA A 431 -41.47 13.22 4.47
CA ALA A 431 -42.50 13.16 3.43
C ALA A 431 -43.76 12.39 3.88
N VAL A 432 -43.59 11.23 4.53
CA VAL A 432 -44.73 10.45 5.06
C VAL A 432 -45.50 11.23 6.14
N ARG A 433 -44.79 11.99 6.98
CA ARG A 433 -45.44 12.87 7.96
C ARG A 433 -46.24 14.01 7.31
N ALA A 434 -45.77 14.55 6.18
CA ALA A 434 -46.50 15.54 5.38
C ALA A 434 -47.83 14.98 4.85
N VAL A 435 -47.82 13.72 4.39
CA VAL A 435 -49.03 13.00 3.96
C VAL A 435 -50.01 12.84 5.13
N GLY A 436 -49.50 12.47 6.30
CA GLY A 436 -50.30 12.36 7.52
C GLY A 436 -50.96 13.68 7.93
N ARG A 437 -50.20 14.78 7.94
CA ARG A 437 -50.73 16.12 8.29
C ARG A 437 -51.83 16.57 7.34
N PHE A 438 -51.69 16.32 6.04
CA PHE A 438 -52.73 16.66 5.07
C PHE A 438 -54.01 15.83 5.28
N ALA A 439 -53.87 14.53 5.51
CA ALA A 439 -54.99 13.65 5.85
C ALA A 439 -55.68 14.09 7.16
N ASP A 440 -54.92 14.46 8.18
CA ASP A 440 -55.42 14.93 9.47
C ASP A 440 -56.15 16.29 9.34
N THR A 441 -55.64 17.21 8.51
CA THR A 441 -56.31 18.48 8.19
C THR A 441 -57.68 18.25 7.53
N ILE A 442 -57.76 17.34 6.55
CA ILE A 442 -59.03 16.95 5.93
C ILE A 442 -59.94 16.29 6.96
N GLY A 443 -59.41 15.41 7.81
CA GLY A 443 -60.15 14.79 8.89
C GLY A 443 -60.80 15.82 9.81
N GLN A 444 -60.02 16.79 10.31
CA GLN A 444 -60.51 17.90 11.13
C GLN A 444 -61.60 18.70 10.42
N ARG A 445 -61.45 18.95 9.12
CA ARG A 445 -62.50 19.58 8.31
C ARG A 445 -63.78 18.73 8.28
N GLN A 446 -63.68 17.44 8.03
CA GLN A 446 -64.82 16.50 7.98
C GLN A 446 -65.56 16.42 9.33
N PHE A 447 -64.84 16.46 10.45
CA PHE A 447 -65.43 16.57 11.78
C PHE A 447 -66.25 17.87 11.92
N GLY A 448 -65.66 19.02 11.59
CA GLY A 448 -66.35 20.32 11.68
C GLY A 448 -67.57 20.43 10.74
N LEU A 449 -67.54 19.77 9.58
CA LEU A 449 -68.70 19.69 8.69
C LEU A 449 -69.86 18.94 9.34
N SER A 450 -69.59 17.84 10.03
CA SER A 450 -70.63 17.02 10.68
C SER A 450 -71.28 17.69 11.88
N ASP A 451 -70.48 18.38 12.71
CA ASP A 451 -70.93 18.99 13.96
C ASP A 451 -71.73 20.28 13.70
N GLY A 452 -71.40 21.02 12.63
CA GLY A 452 -72.05 22.28 12.28
C GLY A 452 -72.78 22.28 10.94
N TRP A 453 -72.03 22.29 9.83
CA TRP A 453 -72.63 22.64 8.53
C TRP A 453 -73.64 21.62 8.01
N LEU A 454 -73.54 20.35 8.38
CA LEU A 454 -74.48 19.29 8.01
C LEU A 454 -75.66 19.16 8.98
N SER A 455 -75.50 19.58 10.25
CA SER A 455 -76.53 19.50 11.30
C SER A 455 -77.60 20.60 11.18
N VAL A 456 -77.32 21.71 10.51
CA VAL A 456 -78.30 22.79 10.26
C VAL A 456 -79.25 22.43 9.11
N GLY A 457 -80.57 22.47 9.37
CA GLY A 457 -81.62 22.29 8.37
C GLY A 457 -81.89 23.54 7.53
N GLY A 458 -82.18 23.37 6.23
CA GLY A 458 -82.64 24.45 5.33
C GLY A 458 -81.62 24.98 4.30
N THR A 459 -80.42 24.41 4.20
CA THR A 459 -79.45 24.76 3.15
C THR A 459 -79.77 24.03 1.83
N PRO A 460 -79.62 24.69 0.66
CA PRO A 460 -79.87 24.05 -0.63
C PRO A 460 -78.87 22.93 -0.95
N TYR A 461 -79.37 21.88 -1.62
CA TYR A 461 -78.52 20.87 -2.29
C TYR A 461 -77.55 21.55 -3.26
N GLY A 462 -76.29 21.14 -3.26
CA GLY A 462 -75.26 21.68 -4.14
C GLY A 462 -74.61 22.99 -3.67
N THR A 463 -74.89 23.46 -2.45
CA THR A 463 -74.18 24.62 -1.88
C THR A 463 -72.70 24.27 -1.69
N GLY A 464 -71.81 25.12 -2.23
CA GLY A 464 -70.36 24.97 -2.12
C GLY A 464 -69.78 25.83 -1.00
N LEU A 465 -68.80 25.31 -0.25
CA LEU A 465 -68.05 26.05 0.77
C LEU A 465 -66.55 25.88 0.55
N ALA A 466 -65.85 26.99 0.28
CA ALA A 466 -64.40 27.00 0.21
C ALA A 466 -63.78 27.14 1.60
N TRP A 467 -62.64 26.52 1.82
CA TRP A 467 -61.88 26.60 3.07
C TRP A 467 -60.37 26.61 2.80
N ALA A 468 -59.63 27.15 3.77
CA ALA A 468 -58.18 27.13 3.77
C ALA A 468 -57.69 26.84 5.19
N SER A 469 -56.54 26.17 5.30
CA SER A 469 -55.81 25.89 6.54
C SER A 469 -54.33 26.10 6.31
N GLY A 470 -53.58 26.36 7.37
CA GLY A 470 -52.13 26.37 7.34
C GLY A 470 -51.56 25.86 8.65
N THR A 471 -50.51 25.05 8.54
CA THR A 471 -49.86 24.39 9.67
C THR A 471 -48.38 24.73 9.68
N ALA A 472 -47.84 25.08 10.85
CA ALA A 472 -46.40 25.12 11.09
C ALA A 472 -46.07 24.04 12.13
N ALA A 473 -45.07 23.21 11.87
CA ALA A 473 -44.67 22.14 12.77
C ALA A 473 -43.15 22.02 12.90
N SER A 474 -42.71 21.61 14.09
CA SER A 474 -41.33 21.20 14.36
C SER A 474 -41.38 19.75 14.79
N THR A 475 -40.57 18.91 14.16
CA THR A 475 -40.43 17.49 14.46
C THR A 475 -39.01 17.22 14.92
N GLN A 476 -38.86 16.54 16.05
CA GLN A 476 -37.56 16.06 16.54
C GLN A 476 -37.65 14.54 16.67
N ILE A 477 -36.72 13.83 16.04
CA ILE A 477 -36.61 12.37 16.12
C ILE A 477 -35.28 12.06 16.80
N GLY A 478 -35.32 11.30 17.89
CA GLY A 478 -34.11 10.93 18.63
C GLY A 478 -33.40 9.70 18.06
N THR A 479 -32.12 9.56 18.41
CA THR A 479 -31.26 8.43 18.06
C THR A 479 -31.78 7.12 18.66
N ALA A 480 -31.89 6.06 17.85
CA ALA A 480 -32.26 4.72 18.29
C ALA A 480 -31.69 3.64 17.38
N GLY A 481 -31.21 2.53 17.95
CA GLY A 481 -30.77 1.36 17.17
C GLY A 481 -29.57 1.63 16.23
N GLY A 482 -28.71 2.58 16.57
CA GLY A 482 -27.55 2.98 15.76
C GLY A 482 -27.89 3.89 14.58
N VAL A 483 -29.13 4.41 14.51
CA VAL A 483 -29.54 5.45 13.55
C VAL A 483 -29.62 6.76 14.31
N GLU A 484 -28.89 7.77 13.85
CA GLU A 484 -28.87 9.09 14.49
C GLU A 484 -30.18 9.85 14.31
N GLY A 485 -30.43 10.80 15.20
CA GLY A 485 -31.62 11.65 15.16
C GLY A 485 -31.65 12.65 14.00
N TYR A 486 -32.79 13.33 13.86
CA TYR A 486 -32.94 14.46 12.96
C TYR A 486 -34.03 15.43 13.43
N ASP A 487 -33.87 16.69 13.02
CA ASP A 487 -34.85 17.75 13.19
C ASP A 487 -35.47 18.14 11.84
N ALA A 488 -36.78 18.40 11.82
CA ALA A 488 -37.47 18.93 10.65
C ALA A 488 -38.39 20.09 11.02
N ARG A 489 -38.32 21.19 10.26
CA ARG A 489 -39.24 22.34 10.37
C ARG A 489 -40.09 22.40 9.13
N THR A 490 -41.41 22.38 9.29
CA THR A 490 -42.35 22.27 8.17
C THR A 490 -43.39 23.37 8.22
N ASN A 491 -43.80 23.85 7.04
CA ASN A 491 -44.91 24.77 6.88
C ASN A 491 -45.78 24.30 5.71
N ASP A 492 -47.09 24.20 5.93
CA ASP A 492 -48.06 23.83 4.91
C ASP A 492 -49.13 24.91 4.68
N GLY A 493 -49.69 24.87 3.48
CA GLY A 493 -50.93 25.56 3.12
C GLY A 493 -51.86 24.59 2.42
N THR A 494 -53.08 24.45 2.93
CA THR A 494 -54.11 23.56 2.39
C THR A 494 -55.33 24.36 1.98
N PHE A 495 -55.88 24.06 0.79
CA PHE A 495 -57.09 24.66 0.26
C PHE A 495 -58.06 23.57 -0.15
N GLY A 496 -59.35 23.78 0.10
CA GLY A 496 -60.37 22.84 -0.32
C GLY A 496 -61.72 23.47 -0.58
N ILE A 497 -62.59 22.66 -1.18
CA ILE A 497 -63.98 23.01 -1.46
C ILE A 497 -64.86 21.81 -1.12
N ASP A 498 -65.95 22.09 -0.42
CA ASP A 498 -66.96 21.11 -0.02
C ASP A 498 -68.27 21.40 -0.76
N TRP A 499 -68.99 20.36 -1.17
CA TRP A 499 -70.36 20.43 -1.69
C TRP A 499 -71.30 19.59 -0.83
N ARG A 500 -72.42 20.19 -0.43
CA ARG A 500 -73.44 19.53 0.40
C ARG A 500 -74.51 18.84 -0.45
N PHE A 501 -74.85 17.61 -0.08
CA PHE A 501 -75.95 16.83 -0.67
C PHE A 501 -76.80 16.21 0.45
N GLY A 502 -77.82 16.93 0.90
CA GLY A 502 -78.67 16.51 2.01
C GLY A 502 -77.90 16.54 3.33
N ARG A 503 -77.68 15.36 3.93
CA ARG A 503 -76.84 15.20 5.14
C ARG A 503 -75.42 14.70 4.84
N ASN A 504 -75.04 14.63 3.57
CA ASN A 504 -73.72 14.20 3.15
C ASN A 504 -72.93 15.39 2.56
N ALA A 505 -71.61 15.30 2.59
CA ALA A 505 -70.72 16.24 1.92
C ALA A 505 -69.67 15.47 1.10
N PHE A 506 -69.29 16.05 -0.03
CA PHE A 506 -68.12 15.63 -0.80
C PHE A 506 -67.20 16.82 -1.00
N GLY A 507 -65.90 16.59 -1.00
CA GLY A 507 -64.94 17.67 -1.19
C GLY A 507 -63.68 17.24 -1.89
N LEU A 508 -62.98 18.26 -2.38
CA LEU A 508 -61.66 18.18 -2.96
C LEU A 508 -60.73 19.10 -2.17
N ALA A 509 -59.51 18.64 -1.94
CA ALA A 509 -58.47 19.45 -1.32
C ALA A 509 -57.14 19.31 -2.06
N ALA A 510 -56.35 20.37 -2.00
CA ALA A 510 -54.96 20.38 -2.44
C ALA A 510 -54.09 21.03 -1.36
N SER A 511 -52.87 20.55 -1.19
CA SER A 511 -51.90 21.13 -0.27
C SER A 511 -50.52 21.25 -0.87
N TYR A 512 -49.77 22.23 -0.34
CA TYR A 512 -48.35 22.38 -0.56
C TYR A 512 -47.67 22.46 0.81
N GLU A 513 -46.64 21.64 1.02
CA GLU A 513 -45.82 21.65 2.23
C GLU A 513 -44.35 21.82 1.86
N TYR A 514 -43.66 22.73 2.55
CA TYR A 514 -42.21 22.86 2.52
C TYR A 514 -41.61 22.43 3.87
N ALA A 515 -40.53 21.66 3.83
CA ALA A 515 -39.78 21.28 5.02
C ALA A 515 -38.27 21.42 4.85
N ASP A 516 -37.61 21.99 5.85
CA ASP A 516 -36.16 21.93 6.05
C ASP A 516 -35.84 20.80 7.03
N VAL A 517 -34.85 19.97 6.69
CA VAL A 517 -34.42 18.81 7.48
C VAL A 517 -32.93 18.93 7.78
N SER A 518 -32.55 18.68 9.04
CA SER A 518 -31.17 18.59 9.50
C SER A 518 -30.98 17.27 10.22
N SER A 519 -30.08 16.43 9.71
CA SER A 519 -29.66 15.19 10.37
C SER A 519 -28.61 15.51 11.44
N ASP A 520 -28.64 14.77 12.54
CA ASP A 520 -27.63 14.85 13.60
C ASP A 520 -26.28 14.22 13.18
N THR A 521 -26.25 13.48 12.07
CA THR A 521 -25.00 12.96 11.48
C THR A 521 -24.19 14.08 10.81
N ASN A 522 -24.50 14.38 9.55
CA ASN A 522 -23.65 15.15 8.66
C ASN A 522 -24.41 15.71 7.45
N GLY A 523 -25.74 15.75 7.51
CA GLY A 523 -26.60 16.00 6.37
C GLY A 523 -27.68 17.05 6.62
N SER A 524 -28.04 17.77 5.57
CA SER A 524 -29.22 18.62 5.55
C SER A 524 -29.94 18.51 4.22
N GLY A 525 -31.21 18.88 4.19
CA GLY A 525 -32.00 18.82 2.98
C GLY A 525 -33.28 19.63 3.08
N SER A 526 -33.96 19.76 1.94
CA SER A 526 -35.29 20.34 1.87
C SER A 526 -36.19 19.49 0.99
N ILE A 527 -37.48 19.48 1.32
CA ILE A 527 -38.50 18.75 0.57
C ILE A 527 -39.72 19.64 0.35
N ASN A 528 -40.20 19.63 -0.89
CA ASN A 528 -41.45 20.25 -1.31
C ASN A 528 -42.44 19.13 -1.60
N THR A 529 -43.58 19.11 -0.92
CA THR A 529 -44.61 18.08 -1.08
C THR A 529 -45.89 18.71 -1.62
N TYR A 530 -46.34 18.23 -2.77
CA TYR A 530 -47.59 18.61 -3.42
C TYR A 530 -48.61 17.49 -3.26
N GLN A 531 -49.82 17.80 -2.79
CA GLN A 531 -50.81 16.78 -2.48
C GLN A 531 -52.18 17.15 -3.01
N GLY A 532 -52.96 16.13 -3.38
CA GLY A 532 -54.35 16.27 -3.82
C GLY A 532 -55.19 15.14 -3.25
N ALA A 533 -56.38 15.45 -2.76
CA ALA A 533 -57.26 14.48 -2.13
C ALA A 533 -58.73 14.70 -2.49
N VAL A 534 -59.46 13.59 -2.47
CA VAL A 534 -60.92 13.55 -2.51
C VAL A 534 -61.42 13.00 -1.18
N TYR A 535 -62.53 13.53 -0.70
CA TYR A 535 -63.10 13.08 0.56
C TYR A 535 -64.61 13.21 0.58
N GLY A 536 -65.26 12.42 1.42
CA GLY A 536 -66.71 12.41 1.61
C GLY A 536 -67.08 12.12 3.05
N THR A 537 -68.11 12.80 3.54
CA THR A 537 -68.67 12.62 4.88
C THR A 537 -70.14 12.24 4.74
N PHE A 538 -70.54 11.17 5.40
CA PHE A 538 -71.86 10.57 5.34
C PHE A 538 -72.47 10.52 6.73
N ASP A 539 -73.57 11.23 6.95
CA ASP A 539 -74.34 11.12 8.18
C ASP A 539 -75.34 9.96 8.06
N MET A 540 -75.22 8.97 8.95
CA MET A 540 -76.03 7.75 8.98
C MET A 540 -77.05 7.73 10.13
N ASP A 541 -77.41 8.89 10.72
CA ASP A 541 -78.25 9.08 11.92
C ASP A 541 -77.63 8.53 13.22
N VAL A 542 -77.11 7.31 13.20
CA VAL A 542 -76.50 6.66 14.36
C VAL A 542 -75.05 7.06 14.58
N LEU A 543 -74.34 7.41 13.50
CA LEU A 543 -72.94 7.87 13.46
C LEU A 543 -72.67 8.57 12.12
N ALA A 544 -71.59 9.33 12.04
CA ALA A 544 -71.06 9.85 10.79
C ALA A 544 -69.83 9.04 10.34
N LEU A 545 -69.79 8.71 9.06
CA LEU A 545 -68.68 8.02 8.40
C LEU A 545 -67.97 9.01 7.47
N ALA A 546 -66.67 9.18 7.63
CA ALA A 546 -65.84 9.99 6.77
C ALA A 546 -64.84 9.10 6.01
N LEU A 547 -64.81 9.23 4.70
CA LEU A 547 -63.83 8.59 3.82
C LEU A 547 -62.96 9.67 3.20
N ARG A 548 -61.65 9.44 3.12
CA ARG A 548 -60.71 10.33 2.44
C ARG A 548 -59.61 9.53 1.77
N GLY A 549 -59.18 9.98 0.61
CA GLY A 549 -58.05 9.40 -0.10
C GLY A 549 -57.34 10.46 -0.92
N GLY A 550 -56.01 10.39 -0.94
CA GLY A 550 -55.18 11.36 -1.62
C GLY A 550 -53.89 10.78 -2.15
N LEU A 551 -53.28 11.52 -3.06
CA LEU A 551 -51.96 11.24 -3.61
C LEU A 551 -51.05 12.42 -3.30
N SER A 552 -49.77 12.12 -3.12
CA SER A 552 -48.72 13.10 -2.92
C SER A 552 -47.57 12.85 -3.89
N TYR A 553 -46.92 13.94 -4.27
CA TYR A 553 -45.67 13.96 -5.01
C TYR A 553 -44.71 14.90 -4.29
N GLY A 554 -43.49 14.45 -4.04
CA GLY A 554 -42.49 15.23 -3.32
C GLY A 554 -41.18 15.34 -4.10
N ASP A 555 -40.63 16.54 -4.20
CA ASP A 555 -39.28 16.80 -4.70
C ASP A 555 -38.35 17.09 -3.52
N LEU A 556 -37.25 16.34 -3.44
CA LEU A 556 -36.27 16.45 -2.36
C LEU A 556 -34.89 16.83 -2.88
N ALA A 557 -34.17 17.63 -2.10
CA ALA A 557 -32.77 17.94 -2.30
C ALA A 557 -32.01 17.71 -0.99
N THR A 558 -30.85 17.06 -1.07
CA THR A 558 -30.02 16.72 0.08
C THR A 558 -28.57 17.11 -0.17
N SER A 559 -27.89 17.48 0.90
CA SER A 559 -26.46 17.80 0.92
C SER A 559 -25.86 17.21 2.20
N ARG A 560 -24.78 16.45 2.07
CA ARG A 560 -24.06 15.87 3.21
C ARG A 560 -22.55 16.04 3.06
N VAL A 561 -21.85 16.11 4.18
CA VAL A 561 -20.37 16.16 4.20
C VAL A 561 -19.86 14.80 4.63
N THR A 562 -19.26 14.06 3.71
CA THR A 562 -18.62 12.77 3.97
C THR A 562 -17.18 13.01 4.38
N SER A 563 -16.72 12.37 5.45
CA SER A 563 -15.35 12.51 5.95
C SER A 563 -14.74 11.16 6.29
N LEU A 564 -13.48 10.96 5.92
CA LEU A 564 -12.67 9.81 6.33
C LEU A 564 -11.22 10.27 6.54
N GLY A 565 -10.78 10.27 7.80
CA GLY A 565 -9.52 10.91 8.18
C GLY A 565 -9.53 12.41 7.86
N ASP A 566 -8.48 12.89 7.21
CA ASP A 566 -8.36 14.30 6.79
C ASP A 566 -9.12 14.62 5.49
N TYR A 567 -9.66 13.59 4.82
CA TYR A 567 -10.39 13.76 3.57
C TYR A 567 -11.85 14.07 3.86
N ALA A 568 -12.35 15.17 3.28
CA ALA A 568 -13.75 15.55 3.35
C ALA A 568 -14.27 15.93 1.96
N ALA A 569 -15.48 15.48 1.64
CA ALA A 569 -16.16 15.82 0.41
C ALA A 569 -17.62 16.17 0.69
N ARG A 570 -18.21 17.02 -0.15
CA ARG A 570 -19.64 17.33 -0.10
C ARG A 570 -20.35 16.53 -1.18
N ALA A 571 -21.27 15.66 -0.77
CA ALA A 571 -22.15 14.94 -1.67
C ALA A 571 -23.52 15.62 -1.69
N THR A 572 -24.01 15.96 -2.89
CA THR A 572 -25.35 16.49 -3.10
C THR A 572 -26.17 15.55 -3.97
N ALA A 573 -27.47 15.50 -3.74
CA ALA A 573 -28.39 14.72 -4.55
C ALA A 573 -29.76 15.38 -4.58
N SER A 574 -30.48 15.18 -5.68
CA SER A 574 -31.89 15.50 -5.82
C SER A 574 -32.66 14.23 -6.16
N GLY A 575 -33.93 14.20 -5.79
CA GLY A 575 -34.80 13.07 -6.06
C GLY A 575 -36.27 13.47 -6.00
N HIS A 576 -37.11 12.53 -6.34
CA HIS A 576 -38.55 12.68 -6.26
C HIS A 576 -39.21 11.40 -5.75
N GLY A 577 -40.37 11.53 -5.10
CA GLY A 577 -41.14 10.41 -4.58
C GLY A 577 -42.63 10.63 -4.75
N MET A 578 -43.38 9.53 -4.73
CA MET A 578 -44.84 9.55 -4.69
C MET A 578 -45.33 8.82 -3.45
N GLY A 579 -46.42 9.30 -2.88
CA GLY A 579 -47.10 8.68 -1.76
C GLY A 579 -48.61 8.91 -1.86
N GLY A 580 -49.32 8.62 -0.79
CA GLY A 580 -50.74 8.85 -0.72
C GLY A 580 -51.32 8.28 0.55
N PHE A 581 -52.62 8.42 0.72
CA PHE A 581 -53.31 7.85 1.86
C PHE A 581 -54.70 7.42 1.47
N ILE A 582 -55.24 6.49 2.25
CA ILE A 582 -56.66 6.15 2.27
C ILE A 582 -57.07 5.91 3.71
N GLU A 583 -58.06 6.67 4.18
CA GLU A 583 -58.51 6.60 5.57
C GLU A 583 -60.03 6.60 5.65
N ALA A 584 -60.52 5.87 6.65
CA ALA A 584 -61.91 5.86 7.07
C ALA A 584 -61.98 6.25 8.55
N SER A 585 -62.79 7.25 8.86
CA SER A 585 -63.07 7.69 10.23
C SER A 585 -64.55 7.49 10.53
N ALA A 586 -64.86 6.95 11.71
CA ALA A 586 -66.23 6.91 12.24
C ALA A 586 -66.29 7.76 13.51
N PHE A 587 -67.32 8.59 13.64
CA PHE A 587 -67.47 9.47 14.79
C PHE A 587 -68.93 9.84 15.06
N LYS A 588 -69.21 10.24 16.31
CA LYS A 588 -70.54 10.64 16.75
C LYS A 588 -70.44 11.76 17.77
N ALA A 589 -71.14 12.85 17.53
CA ALA A 589 -71.26 13.93 18.51
C ALA A 589 -72.32 13.57 19.57
N PHE A 590 -72.00 13.83 20.83
CA PHE A 590 -72.91 13.77 21.97
C PHE A 590 -72.99 15.16 22.60
N GLU A 591 -74.17 15.76 22.57
CA GLU A 591 -74.44 17.06 23.18
C GLU A 591 -74.84 16.87 24.64
N ALA A 592 -74.17 17.56 25.56
CA ALA A 592 -74.52 17.65 26.98
C ALA A 592 -74.41 19.10 27.47
N ASP A 593 -75.53 19.79 27.58
CA ASP A 593 -75.66 21.20 27.95
C ASP A 593 -74.75 22.15 27.14
N SER A 594 -73.58 22.50 27.67
CA SER A 594 -72.60 23.41 27.05
C SER A 594 -71.33 22.70 26.52
N ILE A 595 -71.33 21.37 26.48
CA ILE A 595 -70.20 20.55 26.06
C ILE A 595 -70.64 19.58 24.96
N THR A 596 -69.93 19.58 23.84
CA THR A 596 -70.04 18.56 22.81
C THR A 596 -68.86 17.61 22.93
N LEU A 597 -69.13 16.31 23.13
CA LEU A 597 -68.13 15.25 23.13
C LEU A 597 -68.25 14.44 21.84
N THR A 598 -67.16 14.35 21.07
CA THR A 598 -67.15 13.63 19.79
C THR A 598 -66.07 12.53 19.80
N PRO A 599 -66.35 11.34 20.36
CA PRO A 599 -65.45 10.20 20.19
C PRO A 599 -65.31 9.87 18.70
N SER A 600 -64.08 9.52 18.31
CA SER A 600 -63.75 9.14 16.95
C SER A 600 -62.78 7.98 16.90
N ALA A 601 -62.90 7.19 15.84
CA ALA A 601 -61.96 6.14 15.50
C ALA A 601 -61.58 6.29 14.03
N THR A 602 -60.28 6.29 13.73
CA THR A 602 -59.76 6.37 12.36
C THR A 602 -58.92 5.13 12.09
N LEU A 603 -59.16 4.51 10.94
CA LEU A 603 -58.31 3.47 10.38
C LEU A 603 -57.82 3.95 9.01
N GLY A 604 -56.53 3.78 8.75
CA GLY A 604 -55.94 4.29 7.52
C GLY A 604 -54.67 3.58 7.12
N TYR A 605 -54.36 3.68 5.83
CA TYR A 605 -53.05 3.40 5.26
C TYR A 605 -52.49 4.71 4.71
N ARG A 606 -51.22 4.97 5.00
CA ARG A 606 -50.47 6.15 4.58
C ARG A 606 -49.16 5.69 3.98
#